data_AF-A0A4D5S7W5-F1
#
_entry.id   AF-A0A4D5S7W5-F1
#
_cell.length_a   1.000
_cell.length_b   1.000
_cell.length_c   1.000
_cell.angle_alpha   90.00
_cell.angle_beta   90.00
_cell.angle_gamma   90.00
#
_symmetry.space_group_name_H-M   'P 1'
#
loop_
_entity.id
_entity.type
_entity.pdbx_description
1 polymer ?
#
loop_
_entity_poly.entity_id
_entity_poly.type
_entity_poly.pdbx_seq_one_letter_code
_entity_poly.pdbx_strand_id
1 'polypeptide(L)'
;MAIHTADLQAQKQVQTTQKDVFERLFEEGEKANQSFRAEVLEKFSEVPTEFTHVWKIQPYTHLRDATAASNTKRLSSGKIYTGTPGYCIEFLVDLNGAVAGSTATHVKAMFKIHSGEYDGLMPWPFYGRIVLTLKNHLYPDKNVQFQIVPRDLSPELLECFAKPQPGLSNKVFGISKVISTPLLENESKGFLLGNCVVLTFAIHPDLDL
;
A
#
# COMPACT_ATOMS: atom_id res chain seq x y z
N MET A 1 14.69 64.03 -12.76
CA MET A 1 15.21 62.74 -12.22
C MET A 1 14.38 62.19 -11.07
N ALA A 2 13.93 62.99 -10.09
CA ALA A 2 13.18 62.49 -8.93
C ALA A 2 11.82 61.82 -9.22
N ILE A 3 11.07 62.30 -10.22
CA ILE A 3 9.74 61.77 -10.59
C ILE A 3 9.84 60.32 -11.09
N HIS A 4 10.86 60.03 -11.90
CA HIS A 4 11.07 58.69 -12.47
C HIS A 4 11.44 57.65 -11.39
N THR A 5 12.12 58.08 -10.33
CA THR A 5 12.51 57.22 -9.20
C THR A 5 11.32 56.85 -8.32
N ALA A 6 10.39 57.78 -8.12
CA ALA A 6 9.16 57.55 -7.35
C ALA A 6 8.22 56.57 -8.07
N ASP A 7 8.05 56.69 -9.38
CA ASP A 7 7.26 55.74 -10.18
C ASP A 7 7.86 54.33 -10.16
N LEU A 8 9.20 54.22 -10.22
CA LEU A 8 9.89 52.93 -10.14
C LEU A 8 9.76 52.29 -8.75
N GLN A 9 9.75 53.09 -7.69
CA GLN A 9 9.49 52.62 -6.32
C GLN A 9 8.03 52.17 -6.16
N ALA A 10 7.08 52.92 -6.68
CA ALA A 10 5.66 52.57 -6.66
C ALA A 10 5.39 51.26 -7.41
N GLN A 11 5.99 51.07 -8.59
CA GLN A 11 5.87 49.82 -9.34
C GLN A 11 6.45 48.62 -8.57
N LYS A 12 7.64 48.77 -7.96
CA LYS A 12 8.22 47.71 -7.12
C LYS A 12 7.33 47.39 -5.92
N GLN A 13 6.76 48.40 -5.28
CA GLN A 13 5.91 48.23 -4.12
C GLN A 13 4.59 47.53 -4.46
N VAL A 14 3.99 47.85 -5.61
CA VAL A 14 2.81 47.14 -6.14
C VAL A 14 3.15 45.67 -6.44
N GLN A 15 4.30 45.41 -7.06
CA GLN A 15 4.72 44.05 -7.43
C GLN A 15 5.01 43.18 -6.20
N THR A 16 5.65 43.75 -5.18
CA THR A 16 5.83 43.09 -3.88
C THR A 16 4.48 42.82 -3.20
N THR A 17 3.58 43.80 -3.18
CA THR A 17 2.25 43.64 -2.56
C THR A 17 1.44 42.56 -3.25
N GLN A 18 1.46 42.48 -4.59
CA GLN A 18 0.80 41.42 -5.34
C GLN A 18 1.37 40.03 -5.01
N LYS A 19 2.69 39.93 -4.90
CA LYS A 19 3.36 38.68 -4.51
C LYS A 19 2.93 38.25 -3.10
N ASP A 20 2.94 39.16 -2.13
CA ASP A 20 2.54 38.88 -0.74
C ASP A 20 1.06 38.50 -0.60
N VAL A 21 0.19 39.05 -1.45
CA VAL A 21 -1.22 38.68 -1.50
C VAL A 21 -1.38 37.29 -2.11
N PHE A 22 -0.65 36.98 -3.18
CA PHE A 22 -0.67 35.65 -3.79
C PHE A 22 -0.16 34.57 -2.84
N GLU A 23 0.96 34.81 -2.17
CA GLU A 23 1.52 33.86 -1.18
C GLU A 23 0.54 33.61 -0.03
N ARG A 24 -0.10 34.66 0.51
CA ARG A 24 -1.13 34.51 1.55
C ARG A 24 -2.35 33.70 1.08
N LEU A 25 -2.90 34.01 -0.10
CA LEU A 25 -4.04 33.27 -0.65
C LEU A 25 -3.69 31.81 -0.90
N PHE A 26 -2.46 31.53 -1.34
CA PHE A 26 -1.96 30.17 -1.54
C PHE A 26 -1.86 29.41 -0.21
N GLU A 27 -1.27 30.03 0.83
CA GLU A 27 -1.19 29.45 2.18
C GLU A 27 -2.56 29.22 2.81
N GLU A 28 -3.49 30.16 2.65
CA GLU A 28 -4.88 30.04 3.12
C GLU A 28 -5.60 28.89 2.43
N GLY A 29 -5.41 28.73 1.11
CA GLY A 29 -5.95 27.61 0.34
C GLY A 29 -5.42 26.26 0.81
N GLU A 30 -4.11 26.13 1.02
CA GLU A 30 -3.50 24.90 1.54
C GLU A 30 -3.99 24.57 2.95
N LYS A 31 -4.08 25.58 3.84
CA LYS A 31 -4.64 25.40 5.19
C LYS A 31 -6.10 24.97 5.18
N ALA A 32 -6.93 25.59 4.34
CA ALA A 32 -8.34 25.21 4.21
C ALA A 32 -8.50 23.78 3.70
N ASN A 33 -7.68 23.38 2.72
CA ASN A 33 -7.67 22.01 2.19
C ASN A 33 -7.21 21.00 3.25
N GLN A 34 -6.17 21.33 4.02
CA GLN A 34 -5.70 20.50 5.12
C GLN A 34 -6.74 20.37 6.25
N SER A 35 -7.44 21.46 6.59
CA SER A 35 -8.52 21.47 7.58
C SER A 35 -9.71 20.64 7.14
N PHE A 36 -10.13 20.76 5.87
CA PHE A 36 -11.20 19.94 5.31
C PHE A 36 -10.85 18.46 5.33
N ARG A 37 -9.61 18.11 4.95
CA ARG A 37 -9.11 16.74 5.05
C ARG A 37 -9.13 16.22 6.48
N ALA A 38 -8.75 17.05 7.46
CA ALA A 38 -8.79 16.66 8.88
C ALA A 38 -10.23 16.40 9.35
N GLU A 39 -11.18 17.28 9.02
CA GLU A 39 -12.60 17.10 9.37
C GLU A 39 -13.19 15.83 8.72
N VAL A 40 -12.84 15.58 7.46
CA VAL A 40 -13.25 14.38 6.73
C VAL A 40 -12.67 13.12 7.39
N LEU A 41 -11.37 13.13 7.73
CA LEU A 41 -10.73 12.02 8.44
C LEU A 41 -11.29 11.80 9.84
N GLU A 42 -11.62 12.87 10.58
CA GLU A 42 -12.26 12.79 11.90
C GLU A 42 -13.62 12.08 11.80
N LYS A 43 -14.47 12.51 10.86
CA LYS A 43 -15.77 11.88 10.58
C LYS A 43 -15.65 10.44 10.11
N PHE A 44 -14.57 10.07 9.43
CA PHE A 44 -14.30 8.67 9.05
C PHE A 44 -13.64 7.84 10.16
N SER A 45 -13.05 8.47 11.18
CA SER A 45 -12.37 7.77 12.28
C SER A 45 -13.34 7.17 13.31
N GLU A 46 -14.60 7.63 13.33
CA GLU A 46 -15.68 7.08 14.17
C GLU A 46 -16.03 5.62 13.84
N VAL A 47 -15.58 5.09 12.68
CA VAL A 47 -15.68 3.67 12.32
C VAL A 47 -14.27 3.09 12.31
N PRO A 48 -13.93 2.13 13.21
CA PRO A 48 -12.66 1.42 13.15
C PRO A 48 -12.61 0.62 11.85
N THR A 49 -12.08 1.22 10.79
CA THR A 49 -12.09 0.63 9.46
C THR A 49 -10.85 -0.24 9.33
N GLU A 50 -10.86 -1.38 10.03
CA GLU A 50 -9.89 -2.44 9.76
C GLU A 50 -10.22 -3.05 8.39
N PHE A 51 -9.36 -2.81 7.41
CA PHE A 51 -9.50 -3.47 6.13
C PHE A 51 -9.01 -4.91 6.27
N THR A 52 -9.82 -5.88 5.85
CA THR A 52 -9.39 -7.28 5.74
C THR A 52 -9.75 -7.84 4.37
N HIS A 53 -8.75 -8.36 3.67
CA HIS A 53 -8.92 -9.11 2.44
C HIS A 53 -8.56 -10.58 2.65
N VAL A 54 -9.52 -11.47 2.37
CA VAL A 54 -9.30 -12.92 2.37
C VAL A 54 -9.07 -13.36 0.92
N TRP A 55 -7.86 -13.82 0.63
CA TRP A 55 -7.50 -14.32 -0.69
C TRP A 55 -7.43 -15.84 -0.70
N LYS A 56 -8.40 -16.44 -1.38
CA LYS A 56 -8.46 -17.88 -1.64
C LYS A 56 -7.74 -18.20 -2.96
N ILE A 57 -6.64 -18.94 -2.88
CA ILE A 57 -5.87 -19.41 -4.04
C ILE A 57 -6.26 -20.86 -4.30
N GLN A 58 -7.15 -21.07 -5.26
CA GLN A 58 -7.64 -22.40 -5.66
C GLN A 58 -8.07 -22.38 -7.15
N PRO A 59 -7.74 -23.41 -7.95
CA PRO A 59 -6.87 -24.55 -7.63
C PRO A 59 -5.38 -24.16 -7.62
N TYR A 60 -4.72 -24.36 -6.47
CA TYR A 60 -3.33 -23.98 -6.21
C TYR A 60 -2.36 -24.57 -7.25
N THR A 61 -2.43 -25.89 -7.52
CA THR A 61 -1.50 -26.57 -8.43
C THR A 61 -1.54 -25.94 -9.83
N HIS A 62 -2.74 -25.73 -10.37
CA HIS A 62 -2.90 -25.13 -11.69
C HIS A 62 -2.41 -23.68 -11.72
N LEU A 63 -2.73 -22.88 -10.70
CA LEU A 63 -2.27 -21.49 -10.62
C LEU A 63 -0.75 -21.39 -10.46
N ARG A 64 -0.14 -22.27 -9.65
CA ARG A 64 1.31 -22.39 -9.52
C ARG A 64 1.93 -22.72 -10.87
N ASP A 65 1.49 -23.78 -11.53
CA ASP A 65 2.05 -24.24 -12.81
C ASP A 65 1.85 -23.20 -13.93
N ALA A 66 0.70 -22.54 -13.96
CA ALA A 66 0.42 -21.46 -14.91
C ALA A 66 1.34 -20.26 -14.69
N THR A 67 1.56 -19.83 -13.45
CA THR A 67 2.49 -18.72 -13.17
C THR A 67 3.94 -19.10 -13.45
N ALA A 68 4.34 -20.36 -13.23
CA ALA A 68 5.65 -20.88 -13.57
C ALA A 68 5.94 -20.83 -15.07
N ALA A 69 4.95 -21.18 -15.90
CA ALA A 69 5.04 -21.15 -17.36
C ALA A 69 4.94 -19.74 -17.95
N SER A 70 4.31 -18.81 -17.23
CA SER A 70 4.11 -17.43 -17.69
C SER A 70 5.34 -16.55 -17.47
N ASN A 71 5.43 -15.46 -18.24
CA ASN A 71 6.42 -14.41 -17.98
C ASN A 71 6.13 -13.68 -16.64
N THR A 72 4.86 -13.62 -16.24
CA THR A 72 4.39 -13.01 -15.00
C THR A 72 4.38 -14.06 -13.88
N LYS A 73 5.55 -14.31 -13.29
CA LYS A 73 5.78 -15.34 -12.24
C LYS A 73 5.05 -15.09 -10.90
N ARG A 74 3.97 -14.31 -10.89
CA ARG A 74 3.22 -13.89 -9.69
C ARG A 74 1.72 -13.87 -9.98
N LEU A 75 0.92 -14.32 -9.01
CA LEU A 75 -0.51 -14.09 -8.95
C LEU A 75 -0.80 -12.67 -8.46
N SER A 76 -1.93 -12.12 -8.89
CA SER A 76 -2.44 -10.82 -8.47
C SER A 76 -3.86 -10.94 -7.91
N SER A 77 -4.16 -10.23 -6.84
CA SER A 77 -5.52 -10.09 -6.29
C SER A 77 -6.40 -9.15 -7.13
N GLY A 78 -5.82 -8.44 -8.09
CA GLY A 78 -6.40 -7.22 -8.65
C GLY A 78 -6.29 -6.04 -7.69
N LYS A 79 -6.68 -4.85 -8.18
CA LYS A 79 -6.72 -3.62 -7.39
C LYS A 79 -7.94 -3.63 -6.47
N ILE A 80 -7.72 -3.32 -5.20
CA ILE A 80 -8.73 -3.32 -4.15
C ILE A 80 -8.61 -2.02 -3.36
N TYR A 81 -9.72 -1.37 -3.06
CA TYR A 81 -9.75 -0.22 -2.18
C TYR A 81 -9.85 -0.65 -0.72
N THR A 82 -9.04 -0.02 0.15
CA THR A 82 -9.09 -0.30 1.59
C THR A 82 -10.32 0.26 2.30
N GLY A 83 -11.08 1.12 1.61
CA GLY A 83 -12.24 1.83 2.15
C GLY A 83 -12.80 2.81 1.13
N THR A 84 -13.81 3.58 1.53
CA THR A 84 -14.41 4.65 0.74
C THR A 84 -14.60 5.87 1.65
N PRO A 85 -13.64 6.80 1.71
CA PRO A 85 -12.37 6.85 0.97
C PRO A 85 -11.33 5.84 1.49
N GLY A 86 -10.39 5.43 0.62
CA GLY A 86 -9.36 4.45 0.96
C GLY A 86 -8.20 4.38 -0.04
N TYR A 87 -7.13 3.70 0.33
CA TYR A 87 -5.99 3.45 -0.55
C TYR A 87 -6.33 2.40 -1.61
N CYS A 88 -5.79 2.54 -2.82
CA CYS A 88 -5.86 1.51 -3.86
C CYS A 88 -4.64 0.59 -3.75
N ILE A 89 -4.85 -0.68 -3.40
CA ILE A 89 -3.77 -1.64 -3.13
C ILE A 89 -3.96 -2.90 -3.99
N GLU A 90 -2.86 -3.50 -4.42
CA GLU A 90 -2.85 -4.80 -5.08
C GLU A 90 -1.92 -5.75 -4.32
N PHE A 91 -2.43 -6.93 -3.95
CA PHE A 91 -1.65 -8.00 -3.35
C PHE A 91 -1.11 -8.93 -4.45
N LEU A 92 0.12 -9.39 -4.24
CA LEU A 92 0.86 -10.22 -5.19
C LEU A 92 1.44 -11.43 -4.46
N VAL A 93 1.37 -12.61 -5.07
CA VAL A 93 1.95 -13.83 -4.50
C VAL A 93 2.81 -14.54 -5.55
N ASP A 94 4.04 -14.86 -5.19
CA ASP A 94 4.93 -15.72 -5.96
C ASP A 94 4.88 -17.13 -5.37
N LEU A 95 4.27 -18.04 -6.11
CA LEU A 95 4.13 -19.45 -5.72
C LEU A 95 5.32 -20.30 -6.18
N ASN A 96 6.21 -19.76 -7.03
CA ASN A 96 7.14 -20.54 -7.86
C ASN A 96 8.44 -20.94 -7.15
N GLY A 97 8.37 -21.15 -5.84
CA GLY A 97 9.45 -21.70 -5.04
C GLY A 97 9.72 -23.20 -5.27
N ALA A 98 9.26 -23.80 -6.36
CA ALA A 98 9.39 -25.24 -6.65
C ALA A 98 9.40 -25.60 -8.14
N VAL A 99 9.75 -24.68 -9.04
CA VAL A 99 10.06 -25.10 -10.42
C VAL A 99 11.37 -25.89 -10.37
N ALA A 100 11.42 -27.07 -11.00
CA ALA A 100 12.64 -27.86 -11.12
C ALA A 100 13.76 -27.00 -11.75
N GLY A 101 14.86 -26.78 -11.03
CA GLY A 101 15.95 -25.88 -11.43
C GLY A 101 15.85 -24.43 -10.93
N SER A 102 14.83 -24.07 -10.16
CA SER A 102 14.71 -22.77 -9.48
C SER A 102 15.41 -22.77 -8.12
N THR A 103 16.12 -21.68 -7.82
CA THR A 103 16.73 -21.42 -6.49
C THR A 103 15.73 -20.88 -5.47
N ALA A 104 14.53 -20.48 -5.92
CA ALA A 104 13.47 -20.07 -5.02
C ALA A 104 12.91 -21.31 -4.34
N THR A 105 12.90 -21.32 -3.01
CA THR A 105 12.43 -22.44 -2.16
C THR A 105 11.22 -22.08 -1.31
N HIS A 106 10.78 -20.82 -1.38
CA HIS A 106 9.75 -20.25 -0.53
C HIS A 106 8.72 -19.46 -1.34
N VAL A 107 7.49 -19.48 -0.85
CA VAL A 107 6.42 -18.59 -1.29
C VAL A 107 6.71 -17.16 -0.80
N LYS A 108 6.46 -16.19 -1.69
CA LYS A 108 6.57 -14.77 -1.38
C LYS A 108 5.19 -14.14 -1.44
N ALA A 109 4.88 -13.27 -0.50
CA ALA A 109 3.67 -12.46 -0.51
C ALA A 109 4.05 -11.00 -0.41
N MET A 110 3.50 -10.20 -1.31
CA MET A 110 3.87 -8.81 -1.53
C MET A 110 2.61 -7.98 -1.77
N PHE A 111 2.79 -6.67 -1.76
CA PHE A 111 1.78 -5.72 -2.18
C PHE A 111 2.45 -4.53 -2.87
N LYS A 112 1.62 -3.72 -3.52
CA LYS A 112 1.99 -2.40 -4.01
C LYS A 112 0.78 -1.48 -3.90
N ILE A 113 1.06 -0.20 -3.68
CA ILE A 113 0.05 0.85 -3.63
C ILE A 113 -0.03 1.46 -5.03
N HIS A 114 -1.25 1.58 -5.54
CA HIS A 114 -1.56 2.21 -6.82
C HIS A 114 -2.11 3.60 -6.59
N SER A 115 -1.94 4.47 -7.58
CA SER A 115 -2.73 5.69 -7.63
C SER A 115 -4.23 5.35 -7.61
N GLY A 116 -4.95 6.04 -6.75
CA GLY A 116 -6.38 5.86 -6.49
C GLY A 116 -7.15 7.16 -6.53
N GLU A 117 -8.48 7.04 -6.61
CA GLU A 117 -9.40 8.20 -6.66
C GLU A 117 -9.33 9.06 -5.39
N TYR A 118 -9.08 8.43 -4.24
CA TYR A 118 -9.08 9.09 -2.94
C TYR A 118 -7.69 9.58 -2.49
N ASP A 119 -6.64 9.49 -3.31
CA ASP A 119 -5.26 9.85 -2.91
C ASP A 119 -5.12 11.31 -2.46
N GLY A 120 -6.02 12.18 -2.94
CA GLY A 120 -6.15 13.58 -2.54
C GLY A 120 -6.78 13.80 -1.15
N LEU A 121 -7.28 12.75 -0.50
CA LEU A 121 -7.87 12.74 0.85
C LEU A 121 -7.07 11.87 1.82
N MET A 122 -6.38 10.83 1.32
CA MET A 122 -5.62 9.91 2.17
C MET A 122 -4.33 10.54 2.73
N PRO A 123 -3.94 10.25 3.98
CA PRO A 123 -2.65 10.67 4.52
C PRO A 123 -1.49 9.95 3.81
N TRP A 124 -0.33 10.62 3.72
CA TRP A 124 0.86 10.08 3.08
C TRP A 124 2.12 10.46 3.87
N PRO A 125 3.17 9.62 3.87
CA PRO A 125 3.22 8.24 3.36
C PRO A 125 2.21 7.29 4.02
N PHE A 126 1.95 6.14 3.39
CA PHE A 126 1.12 5.09 3.96
C PHE A 126 1.81 4.51 5.20
N TYR A 127 1.19 4.68 6.37
CA TYR A 127 1.70 4.18 7.65
C TYR A 127 0.88 3.05 8.27
N GLY A 128 -0.20 2.60 7.62
CA GLY A 128 -1.02 1.52 8.13
C GLY A 128 -0.21 0.24 8.37
N ARG A 129 -0.41 -0.41 9.53
CA ARG A 129 0.24 -1.69 9.84
C ARG A 129 -0.42 -2.79 9.01
N ILE A 130 0.38 -3.45 8.17
CA ILE A 130 -0.08 -4.55 7.32
C ILE A 130 0.21 -5.87 8.04
N VAL A 131 -0.82 -6.69 8.19
CA VAL A 131 -0.74 -8.02 8.80
C VAL A 131 -1.09 -9.06 7.75
N LEU A 132 -0.08 -9.80 7.31
CA LEU A 132 -0.21 -10.94 6.42
C LEU A 132 -0.36 -12.21 7.26
N THR A 133 -1.36 -13.02 6.99
CA THR A 133 -1.52 -14.33 7.64
C THR A 133 -1.74 -15.43 6.62
N LEU A 134 -0.89 -16.45 6.65
CA LEU A 134 -1.13 -17.73 5.98
C LEU A 134 -1.95 -18.63 6.90
N LYS A 135 -3.13 -19.02 6.44
CA LYS A 135 -4.06 -19.83 7.22
C LYS A 135 -3.69 -21.30 7.17
N ASN A 136 -3.81 -21.96 8.32
CA ASN A 136 -3.76 -23.40 8.44
C ASN A 136 -5.19 -23.93 8.54
N HIS A 137 -5.55 -24.81 7.60
CA HIS A 137 -6.89 -25.37 7.48
C HIS A 137 -7.24 -26.40 8.56
N LEU A 138 -6.22 -27.04 9.16
CA LEU A 138 -6.42 -28.11 10.15
C LEU A 138 -6.25 -27.59 11.59
N TYR A 139 -5.33 -26.65 11.79
CA TYR A 139 -4.92 -26.16 13.11
C TYR A 139 -4.87 -24.62 13.11
N PRO A 140 -5.97 -23.92 13.43
CA PRO A 140 -6.02 -22.45 13.37
C PRO A 140 -4.97 -21.72 14.23
N ASP A 141 -4.50 -22.37 15.30
CA ASP A 141 -3.40 -21.91 16.17
C ASP A 141 -2.04 -21.90 15.46
N LYS A 142 -1.90 -22.66 14.37
CA LYS A 142 -0.67 -22.76 13.56
C LYS A 142 -0.66 -21.85 12.34
N ASN A 143 -1.54 -20.85 12.30
CA ASN A 143 -1.45 -19.79 11.29
C ASN A 143 -0.08 -19.13 11.35
N VAL A 144 0.50 -18.84 10.19
CA VAL A 144 1.79 -18.11 10.11
C VAL A 144 1.47 -16.65 9.84
N GLN A 145 1.90 -15.75 10.72
CA GLN A 145 1.64 -14.32 10.62
C GLN A 145 2.93 -13.53 10.43
N PHE A 146 2.86 -12.51 9.59
CA PHE A 146 3.90 -11.52 9.37
C PHE A 146 3.29 -10.13 9.53
N GLN A 147 4.04 -9.23 10.14
CA GLN A 147 3.65 -7.84 10.30
C GLN A 147 4.65 -6.92 9.59
N ILE A 148 4.12 -5.93 8.91
CA ILE A 148 4.88 -4.85 8.28
C ILE A 148 4.38 -3.56 8.88
N VAL A 149 5.26 -2.87 9.60
CA VAL A 149 5.02 -1.54 10.16
C VAL A 149 5.86 -0.57 9.34
N PRO A 150 5.26 0.22 8.43
CA PRO A 150 6.03 1.05 7.50
C PRO A 150 6.99 2.04 8.18
N ARG A 151 6.66 2.53 9.38
CA ARG A 151 7.53 3.45 10.15
C ARG A 151 8.82 2.83 10.65
N ASP A 152 8.83 1.52 10.89
CA ASP A 152 9.98 0.80 11.44
C ASP A 152 10.97 0.38 10.34
N LEU A 153 10.65 0.67 9.08
CA LEU A 153 11.46 0.27 7.93
C LEU A 153 12.59 1.27 7.64
N SER A 154 13.63 0.78 6.96
CA SER A 154 14.74 1.63 6.56
C SER A 154 14.29 2.74 5.58
N PRO A 155 14.97 3.90 5.57
CA PRO A 155 14.60 5.02 4.69
C PRO A 155 14.52 4.66 3.20
N GLU A 156 15.34 3.71 2.75
CA GLU A 156 15.36 3.21 1.37
C GLU A 156 14.04 2.55 0.93
N LEU A 157 13.27 2.03 1.89
CA LEU A 157 12.01 1.33 1.64
C LEU A 157 10.79 2.25 1.68
N LEU A 158 10.93 3.49 2.17
CA LEU A 158 9.84 4.46 2.30
C LEU A 158 9.21 4.81 0.95
N GLU A 159 9.96 4.71 -0.16
CA GLU A 159 9.43 4.91 -1.52
C GLU A 159 8.32 3.91 -1.89
N CYS A 160 8.28 2.73 -1.25
CA CYS A 160 7.22 1.75 -1.47
C CYS A 160 5.87 2.21 -0.89
N PHE A 161 5.92 3.15 0.05
CA PHE A 161 4.79 3.65 0.84
C PHE A 161 4.45 5.12 0.56
N ALA A 162 5.24 5.80 -0.28
CA ALA A 162 4.99 7.17 -0.68
C ALA A 162 3.68 7.30 -1.48
N LYS A 163 3.20 8.53 -1.66
CA LYS A 163 2.07 8.81 -2.54
C LYS A 163 2.42 8.40 -3.98
N PRO A 164 1.68 7.50 -4.64
CA PRO A 164 1.94 7.13 -6.02
C PRO A 164 1.76 8.30 -6.97
N GLN A 165 2.53 8.30 -8.06
CA GLN A 165 2.30 9.23 -9.16
C GLN A 165 0.99 8.87 -9.90
N PRO A 166 0.28 9.87 -10.48
CA PRO A 166 -0.96 9.62 -11.20
C PRO A 166 -0.81 8.56 -12.30
N GLY A 167 -1.69 7.55 -12.29
CA GLY A 167 -1.69 6.44 -13.25
C GLY A 167 -0.63 5.35 -12.98
N LEU A 168 0.25 5.54 -11.99
CA LEU A 168 1.33 4.62 -11.66
C LEU A 168 1.10 3.89 -10.34
N SER A 169 1.98 2.95 -10.03
CA SER A 169 2.07 2.23 -8.76
C SER A 169 3.46 2.35 -8.16
N ASN A 170 3.55 2.26 -6.84
CA ASN A 170 4.82 2.18 -6.15
C ASN A 170 5.58 0.88 -6.47
N LYS A 171 6.85 0.83 -6.03
CA LYS A 171 7.63 -0.41 -6.02
C LYS A 171 6.94 -1.46 -5.15
N VAL A 172 7.08 -2.72 -5.56
CA VAL A 172 6.52 -3.87 -4.85
C VAL A 172 7.32 -4.10 -3.57
N PHE A 173 6.61 -4.28 -2.45
CA PHE A 173 7.20 -4.58 -1.15
C PHE A 173 6.51 -5.79 -0.51
N GLY A 174 7.21 -6.55 0.35
CA GLY A 174 6.61 -7.71 1.00
C GLY A 174 7.58 -8.67 1.68
N ILE A 175 7.05 -9.85 1.99
CA ILE A 175 7.74 -10.92 2.68
C ILE A 175 8.20 -11.97 1.67
N SER A 176 9.52 -12.19 1.60
CA SER A 176 10.15 -13.11 0.65
C SER A 176 10.26 -14.57 1.13
N LYS A 177 9.96 -14.84 2.40
CA LYS A 177 10.03 -16.17 3.02
C LYS A 177 8.79 -16.43 3.88
N VAL A 178 7.61 -16.48 3.24
CA VAL A 178 6.35 -16.72 3.95
C VAL A 178 6.29 -18.17 4.47
N ILE A 179 6.55 -19.12 3.58
CA ILE A 179 6.60 -20.56 3.89
C ILE A 179 7.46 -21.25 2.83
N SER A 180 8.17 -22.32 3.20
CA SER A 180 8.88 -23.14 2.21
C SER A 180 7.87 -23.97 1.41
N THR A 181 8.13 -24.15 0.12
CA THR A 181 7.20 -24.90 -0.76
C THR A 181 6.98 -26.34 -0.30
N PRO A 182 8.02 -27.10 0.11
CA PRO A 182 7.81 -28.45 0.63
C PRO A 182 6.94 -28.51 1.89
N LEU A 183 6.98 -27.46 2.72
CA LEU A 183 6.14 -27.39 3.92
C LEU A 183 4.69 -27.02 3.58
N LEU A 184 4.51 -26.10 2.64
CA LEU A 184 3.19 -25.69 2.15
C LEU A 184 2.45 -26.85 1.50
N GLU A 185 3.13 -27.60 0.63
CA GLU A 185 2.53 -28.69 -0.17
C GLU A 185 2.37 -29.99 0.61
N ASN A 186 2.92 -30.08 1.82
CA ASN A 186 2.66 -31.21 2.71
C ASN A 186 1.28 -31.06 3.35
N GLU A 187 0.27 -31.72 2.78
CA GLU A 187 -1.12 -31.65 3.24
C GLU A 187 -1.29 -32.00 4.74
N SER A 188 -0.44 -32.88 5.30
CA SER A 188 -0.46 -33.21 6.73
C SER A 188 -0.15 -32.02 7.64
N LYS A 189 0.50 -30.99 7.10
CA LYS A 189 0.79 -29.73 7.79
C LYS A 189 -0.38 -28.76 7.75
N GLY A 190 -1.35 -28.96 6.86
CA GLY A 190 -2.62 -28.24 6.84
C GLY A 190 -2.62 -26.88 6.16
N PHE A 191 -1.54 -26.46 5.50
CA PHE A 191 -1.50 -25.17 4.77
C PHE A 191 -2.06 -25.25 3.34
N LEU A 192 -1.99 -26.44 2.73
CA LEU A 192 -2.66 -26.78 1.48
C LEU A 192 -3.67 -27.88 1.79
N LEU A 193 -4.96 -27.62 1.54
CA LEU A 193 -6.01 -28.62 1.72
C LEU A 193 -7.01 -28.51 0.57
N GLY A 194 -7.33 -29.63 -0.09
CA GLY A 194 -8.27 -29.62 -1.22
C GLY A 194 -7.81 -28.71 -2.36
N ASN A 195 -6.50 -28.64 -2.60
CA ASN A 195 -5.88 -27.76 -3.59
C ASN A 195 -6.14 -26.26 -3.34
N CYS A 196 -6.36 -25.87 -2.08
CA CYS A 196 -6.65 -24.51 -1.65
C CYS A 196 -5.60 -24.02 -0.66
N VAL A 197 -5.10 -22.81 -0.89
CA VAL A 197 -4.30 -22.03 0.07
C VAL A 197 -5.05 -20.75 0.39
N VAL A 198 -5.09 -20.34 1.65
CA VAL A 198 -5.76 -19.11 2.07
C VAL A 198 -4.77 -18.16 2.73
N LEU A 199 -4.70 -16.94 2.17
CA LEU A 199 -3.98 -15.81 2.74
C LEU A 199 -4.98 -14.76 3.21
N THR A 200 -4.71 -14.10 4.32
CA THR A 200 -5.46 -12.92 4.74
C THR A 200 -4.52 -11.73 4.90
N PHE A 201 -4.94 -10.59 4.38
CA PHE A 201 -4.24 -9.33 4.49
C PHE A 201 -5.12 -8.38 5.28
N ALA A 202 -4.69 -8.01 6.48
CA ALA A 202 -5.35 -7.00 7.28
C ALA A 202 -4.51 -5.72 7.28
N ILE A 203 -5.16 -4.56 7.24
CA ILE A 203 -4.53 -3.26 7.39
C ILE A 203 -5.19 -2.58 8.56
N HIS A 204 -4.39 -2.33 9.59
CA HIS A 204 -4.82 -1.59 10.76
C HIS A 204 -4.39 -0.13 10.58
N PRO A 205 -5.30 0.83 10.83
CA PRO A 205 -4.90 2.23 10.87
C PRO A 205 -3.83 2.41 11.94
N ASP A 206 -2.90 3.30 11.65
CA ASP A 206 -1.92 3.69 12.64
C ASP A 206 -2.55 4.72 13.57
N LEU A 207 -2.85 4.30 14.79
CA LEU A 207 -3.58 5.11 15.78
C LEU A 207 -2.67 6.11 16.50
N ASP A 208 -1.35 6.07 16.25
CA ASP A 208 -0.38 7.03 16.79
C ASP A 208 -0.28 8.29 15.90
N LEU A 209 -1.43 8.97 15.71
CA LEU A 209 -1.53 10.30 15.09
C LEU A 209 -1.77 11.40 16.13
#